data_AF-A0AB34IF84-F1
#
_entry.id   AF-A0AB34IF84-F1
#
_cell.length_a   1.000
_cell.length_b   1.000
_cell.length_c   1.000
_cell.angle_alpha   90.00
_cell.angle_beta   90.00
_cell.angle_gamma   90.00
#
_symmetry.space_group_name_H-M   'P 1'
#
loop_
_entity.id
_entity.type
_entity.pdbx_description
1 polymer ?
#
loop_
_entity_poly.entity_id
_entity_poly.type
_entity_poly.pdbx_seq_one_letter_code
_entity_poly.pdbx_strand_id
1 'polypeptide(L)'
;MPSCSSHPRDHHHEAAKYNRPAAPLNAAPPDEPPLVEVSPFPHSCLDLLCGAYGGYLVRSSSGPLDVSVSVVRSRAEFDALHAELRRCFSLAPLPPHALFLTPAARRQRAAQLERFLAEAVGKARREESVLPVDEILGRFLGIDDEGPTPRMRKQLRCAARSAPAALASCDSCAPATHQPPRTLLDSFVTTRHAYSRHAPPPHAPRRPSTELPAVPVPLAEVVADEAPPPPPPLPQRALTAAELSRCANKNLPSHYAWAAPLLAAISDGSVGTSHDLATRASGVPLFLVAGACPNGWCGPQAVLYVAFGARLDFWWLKPRGAALDERTLHRHASGDAKNDPAASRAVYEPLAKLFMSDGPEVVKAGGGRLSFGVARAEDGKPRAFIEQRDSGERYYLCLIWQENFTTNPLARSKLLSGKLVYQLAPRATVFHARPFVLRDGVLSVSTDAPEEKFSSALPPDTIKLGCVAR
;
A
#
# COMPACT_ATOMS: atom_id res chain seq x y z
N MET A 1 -66.06 4.04 -82.20
CA MET A 1 -66.87 5.15 -82.73
C MET A 1 -66.33 6.46 -82.17
N PRO A 2 -66.29 7.53 -82.98
CA PRO A 2 -65.32 8.65 -83.00
C PRO A 2 -65.68 9.76 -81.97
N SER A 3 -64.89 10.80 -81.65
CA SER A 3 -64.30 11.89 -82.47
C SER A 3 -63.20 12.63 -81.66
N CYS A 4 -62.01 12.92 -82.18
CA CYS A 4 -61.60 14.07 -83.02
C CYS A 4 -61.75 15.48 -82.41
N SER A 5 -60.60 16.11 -82.09
CA SER A 5 -60.23 17.53 -82.31
C SER A 5 -58.93 17.84 -81.55
N SER A 6 -57.91 18.58 -81.97
CA SER A 6 -57.41 19.15 -83.24
C SER A 6 -56.06 19.83 -82.90
N HIS A 7 -55.07 19.69 -83.78
CA HIS A 7 -53.71 20.31 -83.84
C HIS A 7 -53.67 21.87 -83.82
N PRO A 8 -52.52 22.57 -84.01
CA PRO A 8 -51.14 22.42 -83.48
C PRO A 8 -50.52 23.80 -83.10
N ARG A 9 -49.24 23.86 -82.68
CA ARG A 9 -48.33 25.01 -82.97
C ARG A 9 -46.87 24.64 -82.72
N ASP A 10 -46.08 24.68 -83.80
CA ASP A 10 -44.62 24.66 -83.82
C ASP A 10 -44.04 26.05 -83.49
N HIS A 11 -42.91 26.08 -82.78
CA HIS A 11 -41.92 27.15 -82.91
C HIS A 11 -40.48 26.62 -82.75
N HIS A 12 -39.62 27.20 -83.59
CA HIS A 12 -38.21 26.95 -83.86
C HIS A 12 -37.22 27.28 -82.72
N HIS A 13 -35.95 26.89 -82.96
CA HIS A 13 -34.68 27.35 -82.37
C HIS A 13 -34.34 26.77 -80.99
N GLU A 14 -33.10 26.43 -80.61
CA GLU A 14 -31.77 26.74 -81.12
C GLU A 14 -30.78 25.78 -80.44
N ALA A 15 -29.74 25.34 -81.16
CA ALA A 15 -28.61 24.64 -80.57
C ALA A 15 -27.64 25.65 -79.96
N ALA A 16 -27.46 25.64 -78.64
CA ALA A 16 -26.39 26.37 -77.97
C ALA A 16 -25.69 25.50 -76.90
N LYS A 17 -24.38 25.38 -77.09
CA LYS A 17 -23.39 24.75 -76.20
C LYS A 17 -23.49 25.29 -74.78
N TYR A 18 -23.54 24.41 -73.78
CA TYR A 18 -23.20 24.77 -72.40
C TYR A 18 -22.13 23.81 -71.84
N ASN A 19 -20.98 24.42 -71.51
CA ASN A 19 -19.94 23.87 -70.67
C ASN A 19 -20.52 23.44 -69.31
N ARG A 20 -20.35 22.18 -68.93
CA ARG A 20 -20.53 21.71 -67.54
C ARG A 20 -19.29 22.13 -66.74
N PRO A 21 -19.42 22.89 -65.64
CA PRO A 21 -18.34 23.01 -64.67
C PRO A 21 -18.18 21.67 -63.93
N ALA A 22 -16.93 21.24 -63.77
CA ALA A 22 -16.57 20.08 -62.97
C ALA A 22 -17.08 20.26 -61.53
N ALA A 23 -17.69 19.20 -61.00
CA ALA A 23 -18.06 19.13 -59.59
C ALA A 23 -16.80 19.24 -58.71
N PRO A 24 -16.82 20.00 -57.60
CA PRO A 24 -15.70 20.04 -56.68
C PRO A 24 -15.56 18.66 -56.01
N LEU A 25 -14.49 17.96 -56.38
CA LEU A 25 -13.92 16.86 -55.61
C LEU A 25 -13.28 17.45 -54.34
N ASN A 26 -13.54 16.80 -53.20
CA ASN A 26 -12.99 17.04 -51.86
C ASN A 26 -13.71 18.08 -50.99
N ALA A 27 -14.94 17.78 -50.58
CA ALA A 27 -15.36 18.18 -49.23
C ALA A 27 -14.68 17.21 -48.24
N ALA A 28 -13.88 17.74 -47.32
CA ALA A 28 -13.34 16.95 -46.22
C ALA A 28 -14.50 16.32 -45.42
N PRO A 29 -14.38 15.06 -44.97
CA PRO A 29 -15.39 14.47 -44.09
C PRO A 29 -15.54 15.36 -42.85
N PRO A 30 -16.77 15.53 -42.32
CA PRO A 30 -16.99 16.30 -41.11
C PRO A 30 -16.11 15.73 -39.99
N ASP A 31 -15.41 16.61 -39.26
CA ASP A 31 -14.58 16.22 -38.11
C ASP A 31 -15.41 15.42 -37.11
N GLU A 32 -15.17 14.11 -37.04
CA GLU A 32 -15.79 13.26 -36.03
C GLU A 32 -15.33 13.73 -34.64
N PRO A 33 -16.26 13.90 -33.68
CA PRO A 33 -15.90 14.30 -32.33
C PRO A 33 -15.02 13.22 -31.69
N PRO A 34 -14.01 13.60 -30.88
CA PRO A 34 -13.19 12.66 -30.14
C PRO A 34 -14.12 11.86 -29.22
N LEU A 35 -14.00 10.53 -29.28
CA LEU A 35 -14.74 9.67 -28.38
C LEU A 35 -14.09 9.71 -27.00
N VAL A 36 -14.84 10.24 -26.04
CA VAL A 36 -14.53 10.12 -24.62
C VAL A 36 -15.44 9.06 -24.03
N GLU A 37 -14.85 8.02 -23.44
CA GLU A 37 -15.58 6.95 -22.76
C GLU A 37 -15.26 7.03 -21.26
N VAL A 38 -16.28 7.01 -20.40
CA VAL A 38 -16.08 6.95 -18.95
C VAL A 38 -16.76 5.72 -18.40
N SER A 39 -15.95 4.79 -17.89
CA SER A 39 -16.45 3.57 -17.28
C SER A 39 -16.15 3.53 -15.78
N PRO A 40 -17.03 2.93 -14.96
CA PRO A 40 -16.67 2.61 -13.58
C PRO A 40 -15.47 1.68 -13.60
N PHE A 41 -14.44 2.02 -12.84
CA PHE A 41 -13.28 1.13 -12.76
C PHE A 41 -13.70 -0.15 -12.00
N PRO A 42 -13.33 -1.36 -12.50
CA PRO A 42 -13.87 -2.61 -11.98
C PRO A 42 -13.55 -2.83 -10.50
N HIS A 43 -14.57 -3.24 -9.74
CA HIS A 43 -14.56 -3.43 -8.30
C HIS A 43 -13.53 -4.43 -7.79
N SER A 44 -13.23 -5.49 -8.57
CA SER A 44 -12.22 -6.49 -8.21
C SER A 44 -10.82 -5.89 -8.06
N CYS A 45 -10.59 -4.72 -8.64
CA CYS A 45 -9.35 -3.96 -8.49
C CYS A 45 -9.50 -2.75 -7.54
N LEU A 46 -10.70 -2.31 -7.17
CA LEU A 46 -10.92 -1.03 -6.47
C LEU A 46 -11.18 -1.16 -4.96
N ASP A 47 -11.72 -2.29 -4.48
CA ASP A 47 -11.80 -2.53 -3.03
C ASP A 47 -10.40 -2.64 -2.39
N LEU A 48 -9.36 -2.73 -3.21
CA LEU A 48 -7.96 -2.92 -2.84
C LEU A 48 -7.05 -1.71 -3.11
N LEU A 49 -7.48 -0.70 -3.88
CA LEU A 49 -6.55 0.33 -4.38
C LEU A 49 -6.95 1.80 -4.10
N CYS A 50 -8.22 2.12 -3.86
CA CYS A 50 -8.65 3.48 -3.50
C CYS A 50 -9.82 3.36 -2.51
N GLY A 51 -9.54 3.40 -1.21
CA GLY A 51 -10.58 3.21 -0.18
C GLY A 51 -11.79 4.11 -0.43
N ALA A 52 -13.01 3.55 -0.41
CA ALA A 52 -14.35 4.16 -0.51
C ALA A 52 -14.65 5.22 -1.60
N TYR A 53 -13.65 5.88 -2.19
CA TYR A 53 -13.77 6.93 -3.20
C TYR A 53 -13.57 6.29 -4.57
N GLY A 54 -14.67 5.87 -5.20
CA GLY A 54 -14.64 5.22 -6.50
C GLY A 54 -13.96 6.07 -7.58
N GLY A 55 -12.95 5.51 -8.24
CA GLY A 55 -12.33 6.07 -9.44
C GLY A 55 -13.05 5.67 -10.73
N TYR A 56 -12.89 6.48 -11.77
CA TYR A 56 -13.44 6.27 -13.11
C TYR A 56 -12.29 6.12 -14.09
N LEU A 57 -12.39 5.13 -14.98
CA LEU A 57 -11.49 5.04 -16.12
C LEU A 57 -12.00 5.98 -17.20
N VAL A 58 -11.23 7.01 -17.51
CA VAL A 58 -11.49 7.94 -18.60
C VAL A 58 -10.62 7.51 -19.78
N ARG A 59 -11.25 7.20 -20.90
CA ARG A 59 -10.55 6.96 -22.16
C ARG A 59 -10.83 8.10 -23.12
N SER A 60 -9.79 8.59 -23.77
CA SER A 60 -9.89 9.60 -24.81
C SER A 60 -9.22 9.06 -26.06
N SER A 61 -9.90 9.08 -27.19
CA SER A 61 -9.29 8.85 -28.50
C SER A 61 -9.26 10.17 -29.28
N SER A 62 -8.11 10.47 -29.87
CA SER A 62 -7.95 11.66 -30.72
C SER A 62 -7.44 11.28 -32.10
N GLY A 63 -8.22 11.61 -33.13
CA GLY A 63 -7.80 11.65 -34.53
C GLY A 63 -7.76 10.30 -35.27
N PRO A 64 -7.39 10.32 -36.56
CA PRO A 64 -7.44 9.17 -37.47
C PRO A 64 -6.41 8.07 -37.16
N LEU A 65 -5.48 8.34 -36.24
CA LEU A 65 -4.42 7.42 -35.81
C LEU A 65 -4.83 6.50 -34.65
N ASP A 66 -6.07 6.61 -34.15
CA ASP A 66 -6.65 5.77 -33.10
C ASP A 66 -5.77 5.67 -31.83
N VAL A 67 -5.15 6.80 -31.45
CA VAL A 67 -4.37 6.87 -30.22
C VAL A 67 -5.33 7.03 -29.05
N SER A 68 -5.53 5.96 -28.29
CA SER A 68 -6.32 5.98 -27.06
C SER A 68 -5.45 6.21 -25.84
N VAL A 69 -5.74 7.26 -25.06
CA VAL A 69 -5.18 7.47 -23.72
C VAL A 69 -6.18 6.99 -22.68
N SER A 70 -5.71 6.33 -21.62
CA SER A 70 -6.54 5.85 -20.51
C SER A 70 -5.98 6.34 -19.18
N VAL A 71 -6.77 7.11 -18.44
CA VAL A 71 -6.39 7.65 -17.11
C VAL A 71 -7.46 7.32 -16.09
N VAL A 72 -7.06 7.11 -14.83
CA VAL A 72 -8.00 6.93 -13.72
C VAL A 72 -8.17 8.28 -13.02
N ARG A 73 -9.42 8.72 -12.88
CA ARG A 73 -9.78 9.98 -12.20
C ARG A 73 -10.78 9.72 -11.09
N SER A 74 -10.54 10.33 -9.95
CA SER A 74 -11.44 10.36 -8.81
C SER A 74 -12.57 11.36 -9.01
N ARG A 75 -13.63 11.24 -8.21
CA ARG A 75 -14.72 12.22 -8.23
C ARG A 75 -14.26 13.64 -7.89
N ALA A 76 -13.35 13.77 -6.92
CA ALA A 76 -12.81 15.08 -6.51
C ALA A 76 -12.07 15.77 -7.67
N GLU A 77 -11.35 15.02 -8.51
CA GLU A 77 -10.70 15.56 -9.71
C GLU A 77 -11.72 16.05 -10.74
N PHE A 78 -12.86 15.37 -10.91
CA PHE A 78 -13.96 15.88 -11.74
C PHE A 78 -14.55 17.17 -11.16
N ASP A 79 -14.75 17.25 -9.84
CA ASP A 79 -15.26 18.47 -9.19
C ASP A 79 -14.31 19.66 -9.38
N ALA A 80 -12.99 19.43 -9.27
CA ALA A 80 -11.96 20.43 -9.54
C ALA A 80 -11.98 20.89 -11.01
N LEU A 81 -12.00 19.93 -11.95
CA LEU A 81 -12.09 20.22 -13.39
C LEU A 81 -13.34 21.07 -13.71
N HIS A 82 -14.49 20.70 -13.16
CA HIS A 82 -15.74 21.43 -13.37
C HIS A 82 -15.67 22.86 -12.79
N ALA A 83 -15.07 23.04 -11.61
CA ALA A 83 -14.89 24.36 -11.01
C ALA A 83 -13.99 25.26 -11.88
N GLU A 84 -12.95 24.70 -12.49
CA GLU A 84 -12.07 25.42 -13.42
C GLU A 84 -12.78 25.76 -14.73
N LEU A 85 -13.39 24.77 -15.40
CA LEU A 85 -14.04 24.97 -16.70
C LEU A 85 -15.27 25.87 -16.63
N ARG A 86 -15.98 25.92 -15.50
CA ARG A 86 -17.14 26.83 -15.32
C ARG A 86 -16.76 28.31 -15.35
N ARG A 87 -15.48 28.65 -15.19
CA ARG A 87 -14.98 30.02 -15.36
C ARG A 87 -14.89 30.40 -16.84
N CYS A 88 -14.78 29.41 -17.72
CA CYS A 88 -14.65 29.58 -19.15
C CYS A 88 -16.00 29.42 -19.87
N PHE A 89 -16.80 28.42 -19.48
CA PHE A 89 -18.07 28.10 -20.14
C PHE A 89 -19.18 27.79 -19.14
N SER A 90 -20.43 28.01 -19.53
CA SER A 90 -21.57 27.43 -18.81
C SER A 90 -21.59 25.92 -19.04
N LEU A 91 -21.50 25.09 -18.00
CA LEU A 91 -21.52 23.62 -18.13
C LEU A 91 -22.64 23.01 -17.30
N ALA A 92 -23.16 21.86 -17.73
CA ALA A 92 -24.10 21.09 -16.94
C ALA A 92 -23.50 20.70 -15.57
N PRO A 93 -24.31 20.70 -14.50
CA PRO A 93 -23.82 20.33 -13.18
C PRO A 93 -23.40 18.85 -13.16
N LEU A 94 -22.30 18.57 -12.46
CA LEU A 94 -21.89 17.21 -12.19
C LEU A 94 -22.93 16.46 -11.33
N PRO A 95 -23.05 15.13 -11.47
CA PRO A 95 -24.00 14.35 -10.66
C PRO A 95 -23.66 14.45 -9.17
N PRO A 96 -24.66 14.38 -8.27
CA PRO A 96 -24.47 14.64 -6.85
C PRO A 96 -23.51 13.65 -6.18
N HIS A 97 -22.78 14.16 -5.19
CA HIS A 97 -21.88 13.36 -4.37
C HIS A 97 -22.70 12.47 -3.43
N ALA A 98 -22.60 11.16 -3.62
CA ALA A 98 -23.21 10.15 -2.75
C ALA A 98 -22.09 9.22 -2.27
N LEU A 99 -22.00 9.07 -0.94
CA LEU A 99 -20.96 8.30 -0.25
C LEU A 99 -21.09 6.80 -0.51
N PHE A 100 -22.30 6.34 -0.85
CA PHE A 100 -22.59 4.94 -1.14
C PHE A 100 -23.33 4.85 -2.47
N LEU A 101 -22.71 4.20 -3.45
CA LEU A 101 -23.34 3.90 -4.73
C LEU A 101 -23.45 2.40 -4.93
N THR A 102 -24.67 1.97 -5.25
CA THR A 102 -24.93 0.65 -5.84
C THR A 102 -24.20 0.52 -7.18
N PRO A 103 -23.88 -0.69 -7.67
CA PRO A 103 -23.25 -0.87 -8.98
C PRO A 103 -24.01 -0.20 -10.14
N ALA A 104 -25.35 -0.22 -10.09
CA ALA A 104 -26.19 0.48 -11.05
C ALA A 104 -26.00 2.01 -10.99
N ALA A 105 -26.00 2.58 -9.77
CA ALA A 105 -25.79 4.00 -9.58
C ALA A 105 -24.37 4.46 -9.97
N ARG A 106 -23.36 3.58 -9.86
CA ARG A 106 -22.00 3.85 -10.38
C ARG A 106 -21.96 3.93 -11.90
N ARG A 107 -22.62 2.99 -12.59
CA ARG A 107 -22.75 3.03 -14.06
C ARG A 107 -23.48 4.28 -14.53
N GLN A 108 -24.57 4.64 -13.85
CA GLN A 108 -25.31 5.87 -14.14
C GLN A 108 -24.44 7.12 -13.94
N ARG A 109 -23.68 7.18 -12.84
CA ARG A 109 -22.75 8.28 -12.58
C ARG A 109 -21.65 8.35 -13.63
N ALA A 110 -21.07 7.21 -14.04
CA ALA A 110 -20.06 7.17 -15.09
C ALA A 110 -20.60 7.73 -16.42
N ALA A 111 -21.80 7.32 -16.85
CA ALA A 111 -22.46 7.86 -18.04
C ALA A 111 -22.80 9.36 -17.94
N GLN A 112 -23.02 9.88 -16.73
CA GLN A 112 -23.19 11.33 -16.51
C GLN A 112 -21.86 12.08 -16.60
N LEU A 113 -20.77 11.52 -16.07
CA LEU A 113 -19.43 12.07 -16.18
C LEU A 113 -18.91 12.05 -17.63
N GLU A 114 -19.25 11.01 -18.39
CA GLU A 114 -18.96 10.92 -19.82
C GLU A 114 -19.63 12.06 -20.60
N ARG A 115 -20.94 12.26 -20.41
CA ARG A 115 -21.68 13.36 -21.04
C ARG A 115 -21.11 14.72 -20.68
N PHE A 116 -20.69 14.91 -19.42
CA PHE A 116 -20.03 16.13 -18.98
C PHE A 116 -18.72 16.39 -19.75
N LEU A 117 -17.86 15.38 -19.89
CA LEU A 117 -16.60 15.53 -20.63
C LEU A 117 -16.85 15.77 -22.12
N ALA A 118 -17.80 15.07 -22.73
CA ALA A 118 -18.17 15.27 -24.13
C ALA A 118 -18.69 16.70 -24.37
N GLU A 119 -19.50 17.24 -23.46
CA GLU A 119 -19.96 18.63 -23.52
C GLU A 119 -18.81 19.63 -23.40
N ALA A 120 -17.91 19.43 -22.42
CA ALA A 120 -16.76 20.29 -22.19
C ALA A 120 -15.82 20.34 -23.40
N VAL A 121 -15.47 19.18 -23.96
CA VAL A 121 -14.62 19.08 -25.16
C VAL A 121 -15.31 19.71 -26.37
N GLY A 122 -16.61 19.48 -26.53
CA GLY A 122 -17.37 20.09 -27.62
C GLY A 122 -17.45 21.61 -27.54
N LYS A 123 -17.53 22.18 -26.33
CA LYS A 123 -17.52 23.65 -26.12
C LYS A 123 -16.16 24.26 -26.36
N ALA A 124 -15.09 23.65 -25.84
CA ALA A 124 -13.72 24.06 -26.10
C ALA A 124 -13.44 24.21 -27.61
N ARG A 125 -13.90 23.24 -28.42
CA ARG A 125 -13.74 23.28 -29.88
C ARG A 125 -14.53 24.38 -30.58
N ARG A 126 -15.79 24.60 -30.18
CA ARG A 126 -16.68 25.54 -30.89
C ARG A 126 -16.37 27.00 -30.59
N GLU A 127 -15.94 27.29 -29.37
CA GLU A 127 -15.74 28.66 -28.91
C GLU A 127 -14.34 29.19 -29.24
N GLU A 128 -13.62 28.57 -30.20
CA GLU A 128 -12.20 28.85 -30.51
C GLU A 128 -11.41 29.04 -29.21
N SER A 129 -11.44 27.99 -28.38
CA SER A 129 -10.84 27.90 -27.05
C SER A 129 -9.67 28.87 -26.85
N VAL A 130 -9.84 29.75 -25.86
CA VAL A 130 -8.71 30.48 -25.29
C VAL A 130 -7.76 29.40 -24.76
N LEU A 131 -6.51 29.37 -25.27
CA LEU A 131 -5.40 28.46 -24.93
C LEU A 131 -5.44 27.77 -23.53
N PRO A 132 -5.80 28.43 -22.41
CA PRO A 132 -6.00 27.79 -21.11
C PRO A 132 -6.94 26.58 -21.08
N VAL A 133 -7.98 26.50 -21.92
CA VAL A 133 -8.99 25.43 -21.82
C VAL A 133 -8.46 24.09 -22.34
N ASP A 134 -7.72 24.12 -23.46
CA ASP A 134 -7.13 22.91 -24.04
C ASP A 134 -6.04 22.33 -23.12
N GLU A 135 -5.28 23.17 -22.42
CA GLU A 135 -4.29 22.73 -21.43
C GLU A 135 -4.95 22.08 -20.20
N ILE A 136 -6.06 22.66 -19.71
CA ILE A 136 -6.82 22.09 -18.58
C ILE A 136 -7.38 20.71 -18.95
N LEU A 137 -8.00 20.59 -20.13
CA LEU A 137 -8.55 19.33 -20.61
C LEU A 137 -7.46 18.31 -20.97
N GLY A 138 -6.37 18.75 -21.60
CA GLY A 138 -5.24 17.90 -21.98
C GLY A 138 -4.57 17.27 -20.77
N ARG A 139 -4.31 18.06 -19.71
CA ARG A 139 -3.80 17.57 -18.42
C ARG A 139 -4.77 16.60 -17.76
N PHE A 140 -6.07 16.91 -17.76
CA PHE A 140 -7.07 16.02 -17.16
C PHE A 140 -7.18 14.70 -17.92
N LEU A 141 -7.15 14.71 -19.25
CA LEU A 141 -7.23 13.52 -20.09
C LEU A 141 -5.90 12.76 -20.19
N GLY A 142 -4.79 13.34 -19.72
CA GLY A 142 -3.45 12.76 -19.79
C GLY A 142 -2.85 12.81 -21.21
N ILE A 143 -3.27 13.78 -22.02
CA ILE A 143 -2.80 13.98 -23.39
C ILE A 143 -1.45 14.72 -23.40
N ASP A 144 -1.21 15.60 -22.42
CA ASP A 144 0.02 16.41 -22.31
C ASP A 144 1.16 15.73 -21.55
N ASP A 145 0.92 14.56 -20.94
CA ASP A 145 1.98 13.75 -20.35
C ASP A 145 2.70 13.00 -21.49
N GLU A 146 4.01 13.17 -21.62
CA GLU A 146 4.83 12.45 -22.61
C GLU A 146 4.41 10.97 -22.70
N GLY A 147 4.07 10.54 -23.92
CA GLY A 147 3.24 9.36 -24.19
C GLY A 147 3.64 8.04 -23.50
N PRO A 148 2.85 6.96 -23.64
CA PRO A 148 2.98 5.75 -22.84
C PRO A 148 4.40 5.19 -22.92
N THR A 149 5.05 5.14 -21.76
CA THR A 149 6.41 4.60 -21.60
C THR A 149 6.50 3.19 -22.21
N PRO A 150 7.69 2.73 -22.66
CA PRO A 150 7.86 1.39 -23.23
C PRO A 150 7.30 0.25 -22.35
N ARG A 151 7.26 0.45 -21.03
CA ARG A 151 6.68 -0.48 -20.05
C ARG A 151 5.15 -0.48 -20.04
N MET A 152 4.49 0.68 -20.20
CA MET A 152 3.03 0.79 -20.37
C MET A 152 2.57 0.15 -21.68
N ARG A 153 3.34 0.27 -22.76
CA ARG A 153 3.06 -0.43 -24.04
C ARG A 153 3.06 -1.95 -23.86
N LYS A 154 3.90 -2.49 -22.98
CA LYS A 154 3.95 -3.92 -22.65
C LYS A 154 2.74 -4.37 -21.83
N GLN A 155 2.30 -3.57 -20.86
CA GLN A 155 1.13 -3.87 -20.03
C GLN A 155 -0.19 -3.78 -20.79
N LEU A 156 -0.35 -2.78 -21.67
CA LEU A 156 -1.53 -2.65 -22.54
C LEU A 156 -1.64 -3.82 -23.54
N ARG A 157 -0.52 -4.30 -24.09
CA ARG A 157 -0.49 -5.52 -24.92
C ARG A 157 -0.89 -6.79 -24.15
N CYS A 158 -0.56 -6.89 -22.86
CA CYS A 158 -0.98 -8.02 -22.04
C CYS A 158 -2.47 -7.96 -21.68
N ALA A 159 -3.02 -6.77 -21.43
CA ALA A 159 -4.44 -6.59 -21.14
C ALA A 159 -5.33 -6.87 -22.37
N ALA A 160 -4.92 -6.41 -23.56
CA ALA A 160 -5.65 -6.64 -24.81
C ALA A 160 -5.68 -8.13 -25.24
N ARG A 161 -4.65 -8.91 -24.88
CA ARG A 161 -4.59 -10.36 -25.17
C ARG A 161 -5.45 -11.21 -24.22
N SER A 162 -5.88 -10.68 -23.09
CA SER A 162 -6.59 -11.44 -22.05
C SER A 162 -8.12 -11.37 -22.17
N ALA A 163 -8.67 -10.68 -23.18
CA ALA A 163 -10.09 -10.33 -23.23
C ALA A 163 -11.06 -11.37 -23.87
N PRO A 164 -10.71 -12.25 -24.84
CA PRO A 164 -11.75 -13.03 -25.53
C PRO A 164 -11.84 -14.51 -25.09
N ALA A 165 -11.46 -14.89 -23.87
CA ALA A 165 -11.53 -16.29 -23.41
C ALA A 165 -12.62 -16.57 -22.36
N ALA A 166 -13.35 -15.56 -21.86
CA ALA A 166 -14.24 -15.73 -20.71
C ALA A 166 -15.72 -16.02 -21.07
N LEU A 167 -16.07 -16.36 -22.31
CA LEU A 167 -17.45 -16.58 -22.74
C LEU A 167 -17.75 -17.91 -23.46
N ALA A 168 -16.84 -18.89 -23.40
CA ALA A 168 -17.12 -20.21 -23.99
C ALA A 168 -16.57 -21.36 -23.11
N SER A 169 -17.40 -21.86 -22.18
CA SER A 169 -17.69 -23.29 -22.03
C SER A 169 -18.45 -23.55 -20.71
N CYS A 170 -19.76 -23.68 -20.83
CA CYS A 170 -20.55 -24.52 -19.94
C CYS A 170 -21.13 -25.60 -20.84
N ASP A 171 -20.65 -26.84 -20.72
CA ASP A 171 -21.48 -28.02 -20.98
C ASP A 171 -20.77 -29.31 -20.54
N SER A 172 -21.56 -30.14 -19.86
CA SER A 172 -21.47 -31.61 -19.72
C SER A 172 -20.74 -32.22 -18.52
N CYS A 173 -21.54 -32.98 -17.77
CA CYS A 173 -21.19 -33.96 -16.75
C CYS A 173 -20.63 -35.25 -17.35
N ALA A 174 -19.68 -35.92 -16.65
CA ALA A 174 -19.69 -37.34 -16.26
C ALA A 174 -18.27 -37.87 -15.94
N PRO A 175 -18.13 -38.93 -15.12
CA PRO A 175 -16.91 -39.21 -14.36
C PRO A 175 -16.05 -40.33 -14.96
N ALA A 176 -14.73 -40.26 -14.77
CA ALA A 176 -13.87 -41.44 -14.88
C ALA A 176 -12.62 -41.33 -13.98
N THR A 177 -12.46 -42.39 -13.21
CA THR A 177 -11.31 -42.86 -12.44
C THR A 177 -9.97 -42.81 -13.19
N HIS A 178 -8.89 -42.37 -12.53
CA HIS A 178 -7.58 -43.06 -12.58
C HIS A 178 -6.60 -42.54 -11.50
N GLN A 179 -5.82 -43.49 -10.96
CA GLN A 179 -4.82 -43.41 -9.90
C GLN A 179 -3.59 -42.53 -10.20
N PRO A 180 -2.77 -42.19 -9.17
CA PRO A 180 -1.64 -41.27 -9.30
C PRO A 180 -0.32 -42.01 -9.62
N PRO A 181 0.69 -41.33 -10.20
CA PRO A 181 2.05 -41.80 -10.11
C PRO A 181 2.76 -41.22 -8.87
N ARG A 182 3.53 -42.11 -8.26
CA ARG A 182 4.42 -41.93 -7.11
C ARG A 182 5.65 -41.09 -7.44
N THR A 183 6.13 -40.39 -6.41
CA THR A 183 7.52 -40.11 -6.00
C THR A 183 8.60 -39.85 -7.07
N LEU A 184 9.30 -38.72 -6.91
CA LEU A 184 10.77 -38.68 -6.98
C LEU A 184 11.32 -37.70 -5.94
N LEU A 185 12.09 -38.27 -5.01
CA LEU A 185 12.96 -37.61 -4.04
C LEU A 185 14.31 -37.26 -4.69
N ASP A 186 15.03 -36.36 -4.03
CA ASP A 186 16.45 -36.00 -4.19
C ASP A 186 16.83 -35.27 -5.49
N SER A 187 17.37 -34.06 -5.46
CA SER A 187 18.69 -33.76 -4.88
C SER A 187 18.94 -32.25 -4.91
N PHE A 188 19.32 -31.60 -3.80
CA PHE A 188 20.03 -30.32 -3.88
C PHE A 188 21.03 -30.14 -2.73
N VAL A 189 22.27 -30.51 -3.05
CA VAL A 189 23.54 -29.81 -2.78
C VAL A 189 23.54 -28.77 -1.65
N THR A 190 24.10 -29.17 -0.51
CA THR A 190 24.69 -28.26 0.48
C THR A 190 25.97 -27.64 -0.08
N THR A 191 25.92 -26.36 -0.46
CA THR A 191 27.10 -25.55 -0.72
C THR A 191 27.69 -25.08 0.62
N ARG A 192 28.63 -25.86 1.17
CA ARG A 192 29.57 -25.34 2.18
C ARG A 192 30.56 -24.44 1.44
N HIS A 193 30.59 -23.16 1.79
CA HIS A 193 31.73 -22.31 1.47
C HIS A 193 32.52 -22.02 2.74
N ALA A 194 33.79 -22.41 2.66
CA ALA A 194 34.82 -22.23 3.65
C ALA A 194 35.12 -20.73 3.76
N TYR A 195 34.86 -20.15 4.94
CA TYR A 195 35.54 -18.93 5.33
C TYR A 195 36.93 -19.27 5.85
N SER A 196 37.89 -18.61 5.23
CA SER A 196 39.31 -18.59 5.53
C SER A 196 39.55 -18.31 7.02
N ARG A 197 40.29 -19.22 7.66
CA ARG A 197 40.76 -19.07 9.04
C ARG A 197 41.91 -18.07 9.03
N HIS A 198 41.67 -16.83 9.45
CA HIS A 198 42.74 -16.05 10.07
C HIS A 198 42.96 -16.62 11.48
N ALA A 199 44.10 -17.27 11.66
CA ALA A 199 44.56 -17.76 12.96
C ALA A 199 44.75 -16.56 13.92
N PRO A 200 44.22 -16.62 15.15
CA PRO A 200 44.58 -15.65 16.18
C PRO A 200 46.05 -15.84 16.59
N PRO A 201 46.75 -14.77 16.99
CA PRO A 201 48.14 -14.85 17.45
C PRO A 201 48.24 -15.72 18.72
N PRO A 202 49.40 -16.38 18.95
CA PRO A 202 49.58 -17.27 20.08
C PRO A 202 49.46 -16.52 21.41
N HIS A 203 48.58 -17.02 22.28
CA HIS A 203 48.42 -16.57 23.65
C HIS A 203 49.73 -16.74 24.43
N ALA A 204 50.16 -15.66 25.09
CA ALA A 204 51.23 -15.68 26.08
C ALA A 204 50.91 -16.66 27.23
N PRO A 205 51.93 -17.30 27.84
CA PRO A 205 51.73 -18.27 28.90
C PRO A 205 51.05 -17.63 30.12
N ARG A 206 49.93 -18.24 30.55
CA ARG A 206 49.23 -17.91 31.79
C ARG A 206 50.16 -18.10 32.98
N ARG A 207 50.35 -17.05 33.79
CA ARG A 207 50.95 -17.16 35.12
C ARG A 207 50.05 -18.03 36.01
N PRO A 208 50.62 -18.91 36.85
CA PRO A 208 49.87 -19.63 37.87
C PRO A 208 49.30 -18.61 38.88
N SER A 209 47.98 -18.60 39.02
CA SER A 209 47.30 -17.84 40.06
C SER A 209 47.58 -18.49 41.41
N THR A 210 48.28 -17.76 42.27
CA THR A 210 48.44 -18.08 43.68
C THR A 210 47.07 -17.99 44.35
N GLU A 211 46.46 -19.14 44.65
CA GLU A 211 45.27 -19.21 45.52
C GLU A 211 45.65 -18.70 46.91
N LEU A 212 45.12 -17.53 47.26
CA LEU A 212 45.13 -17.05 48.63
C LEU A 212 43.99 -17.74 49.40
N PRO A 213 44.22 -18.19 50.65
CA PRO A 213 43.21 -18.85 51.45
C PRO A 213 42.03 -17.91 51.73
N ALA A 214 40.83 -18.39 51.42
CA ALA A 214 39.59 -17.68 51.65
C ALA A 214 39.39 -17.41 53.15
N VAL A 215 39.42 -16.13 53.53
CA VAL A 215 38.99 -15.67 54.85
C VAL A 215 37.45 -15.72 54.87
N PRO A 216 36.82 -16.44 55.80
CA PRO A 216 35.37 -16.46 55.93
C PRO A 216 34.87 -15.09 56.37
N VAL A 217 34.24 -14.37 55.46
CA VAL A 217 33.52 -13.12 55.76
C VAL A 217 32.19 -13.51 56.42
N PRO A 218 31.88 -13.02 57.64
CA PRO A 218 30.61 -13.29 58.28
C PRO A 218 29.46 -12.73 57.44
N LEU A 219 28.47 -13.57 57.13
CA LEU A 219 27.20 -13.16 56.54
C LEU A 219 26.49 -12.23 57.53
N ALA A 220 26.65 -10.92 57.37
CA ALA A 220 25.71 -9.97 57.92
C ALA A 220 24.38 -10.18 57.18
N GLU A 221 23.29 -10.40 57.93
CA GLU A 221 21.93 -10.37 57.41
C GLU A 221 21.70 -9.04 56.70
N VAL A 222 21.79 -9.07 55.36
CA VAL A 222 21.35 -7.96 54.53
C VAL A 222 19.83 -7.99 54.61
N VAL A 223 19.30 -7.20 55.55
CA VAL A 223 17.88 -6.83 55.58
C VAL A 223 17.59 -6.25 54.19
N ALA A 224 16.84 -7.00 53.39
CA ALA A 224 16.44 -6.58 52.05
C ALA A 224 15.59 -5.33 52.23
N ASP A 225 16.20 -4.17 52.00
CA ASP A 225 15.53 -2.88 51.98
C ASP A 225 14.49 -2.97 50.86
N GLU A 226 13.22 -3.12 51.26
CA GLU A 226 12.09 -3.31 50.37
C GLU A 226 12.00 -2.08 49.48
N ALA A 227 12.38 -2.23 48.21
CA ALA A 227 12.42 -1.12 47.26
C ALA A 227 11.06 -0.40 47.29
N PRO A 228 11.03 0.94 47.45
CA PRO A 228 9.79 1.68 47.57
C PRO A 228 8.87 1.35 46.39
N PRO A 229 7.56 1.17 46.64
CA PRO A 229 6.62 0.81 45.58
C PRO A 229 6.72 1.82 44.43
N PRO A 230 6.69 1.36 43.17
CA PRO A 230 6.83 2.25 42.03
C PRO A 230 5.76 3.35 42.10
N PRO A 231 6.12 4.60 41.78
CA PRO A 231 5.16 5.71 41.80
C PRO A 231 3.97 5.38 40.89
N PRO A 232 2.75 5.80 41.25
CA PRO A 232 1.57 5.56 40.44
C PRO A 232 1.79 6.12 39.03
N PRO A 233 1.36 5.40 37.98
CA PRO A 233 1.53 5.87 36.61
C PRO A 233 0.85 7.23 36.47
N LEU A 234 1.59 8.21 35.95
CA LEU A 234 1.04 9.54 35.71
C LEU A 234 -0.19 9.42 34.80
N PRO A 235 -1.29 10.14 35.11
CA PRO A 235 -2.48 10.11 34.28
C PRO A 235 -2.11 10.51 32.85
N GLN A 236 -2.41 9.63 31.90
CA GLN A 236 -2.12 9.88 30.49
C GLN A 236 -3.01 11.04 30.02
N ARG A 237 -2.39 12.11 29.52
CA ARG A 237 -3.13 13.25 28.96
C ARG A 237 -3.92 12.77 27.74
N ALA A 238 -5.24 12.87 27.79
CA ALA A 238 -6.08 12.63 26.62
C ALA A 238 -5.77 13.66 25.52
N LEU A 239 -5.72 13.21 24.27
CA LEU A 239 -5.58 14.11 23.13
C LEU A 239 -6.85 14.93 22.92
N THR A 240 -6.68 16.21 22.66
CA THR A 240 -7.79 17.10 22.29
C THR A 240 -8.29 16.78 20.88
N ALA A 241 -9.57 17.11 20.60
CA ALA A 241 -10.14 16.94 19.26
C ALA A 241 -9.33 17.72 18.18
N ALA A 242 -8.77 18.87 18.53
CA ALA A 242 -7.93 19.69 17.64
C ALA A 242 -6.53 19.07 17.39
N GLU A 243 -5.99 18.30 18.33
CA GLU A 243 -4.79 17.50 18.08
C GLU A 243 -5.10 16.33 17.15
N LEU A 244 -6.20 15.62 17.41
CA LEU A 244 -6.63 14.47 16.60
C LEU A 244 -7.05 14.84 15.17
N SER A 245 -7.61 16.04 14.97
CA SER A 245 -7.97 16.50 13.63
C SER A 245 -6.75 16.71 12.73
N ARG A 246 -5.60 17.10 13.31
CA ARG A 246 -4.31 17.29 12.62
C ARG A 246 -3.59 16.00 12.27
N CYS A 247 -3.91 14.90 12.96
CA CYS A 247 -3.36 13.59 12.66
C CYS A 247 -3.97 13.01 11.38
N ALA A 248 -3.13 12.53 10.46
CA ALA A 248 -3.57 11.86 9.24
C ALA A 248 -4.24 10.52 9.56
N ASN A 249 -3.64 9.77 10.49
CA ASN A 249 -4.21 8.53 10.99
C ASN A 249 -5.23 8.83 12.10
N LYS A 250 -6.46 8.32 11.96
CA LYS A 250 -7.52 8.46 12.98
C LYS A 250 -7.50 7.38 14.05
N ASN A 251 -6.71 6.33 13.87
CA ASN A 251 -6.56 5.31 14.90
C ASN A 251 -5.73 5.84 16.07
N LEU A 252 -6.09 5.38 17.26
CA LEU A 252 -5.40 5.62 18.52
C LEU A 252 -4.72 4.33 19.00
N PRO A 253 -3.57 4.39 19.67
CA PRO A 253 -3.00 3.25 20.40
C PRO A 253 -4.03 2.54 21.30
N SER A 254 -4.89 3.29 21.99
CA SER A 254 -5.98 2.75 22.81
C SER A 254 -6.98 1.88 22.02
N HIS A 255 -7.15 2.11 20.71
CA HIS A 255 -7.95 1.23 19.85
C HIS A 255 -7.33 -0.17 19.65
N TYR A 256 -6.05 -0.33 20.00
CA TYR A 256 -5.30 -1.58 19.96
C TYR A 256 -5.07 -2.16 21.35
N ALA A 257 -5.83 -1.74 22.37
CA ALA A 257 -5.74 -2.29 23.73
C ALA A 257 -5.85 -3.82 23.76
N TRP A 258 -6.61 -4.41 22.84
CA TRP A 258 -6.73 -5.86 22.66
C TRP A 258 -5.39 -6.57 22.35
N ALA A 259 -4.40 -5.87 21.80
CA ALA A 259 -3.07 -6.40 21.49
C ALA A 259 -2.05 -6.20 22.63
N ALA A 260 -2.40 -5.46 23.69
CA ALA A 260 -1.48 -5.13 24.78
C ALA A 260 -0.86 -6.36 25.45
N PRO A 261 -1.61 -7.45 25.75
CA PRO A 261 -1.01 -8.65 26.34
C PRO A 261 0.07 -9.29 25.44
N LEU A 262 -0.14 -9.30 24.12
CA LEU A 262 0.84 -9.82 23.17
C LEU A 262 2.09 -8.94 23.11
N LEU A 263 1.92 -7.61 23.09
CA LEU A 263 3.06 -6.68 23.14
C LEU A 263 3.87 -6.83 24.42
N ALA A 264 3.22 -7.02 25.56
CA ALA A 264 3.89 -7.31 26.83
C ALA A 264 4.69 -8.62 26.73
N ALA A 265 4.07 -9.69 26.21
CA ALA A 265 4.70 -11.00 26.05
C ALA A 265 5.90 -10.99 25.09
N ILE A 266 5.84 -10.18 24.03
CA ILE A 266 6.97 -9.95 23.12
C ILE A 266 8.09 -9.24 23.88
N SER A 267 7.75 -8.21 24.65
CA SER A 267 8.70 -7.32 25.33
C SER A 267 9.46 -8.01 26.47
N ASP A 268 8.78 -8.86 27.25
CA ASP A 268 9.36 -9.63 28.34
C ASP A 268 9.97 -10.98 27.90
N GLY A 269 9.79 -11.35 26.63
CA GLY A 269 10.28 -12.62 26.10
C GLY A 269 9.48 -13.84 26.57
N SER A 270 8.23 -13.68 27.01
CA SER A 270 7.33 -14.77 27.38
C SER A 270 6.47 -15.25 26.20
N VAL A 271 6.48 -14.55 25.06
CA VAL A 271 5.64 -14.87 23.90
C VAL A 271 5.76 -16.33 23.43
N GLY A 272 4.61 -16.93 23.13
CA GLY A 272 4.50 -18.29 22.61
C GLY A 272 4.94 -18.41 21.15
N THR A 273 4.73 -19.60 20.59
CA THR A 273 5.02 -19.90 19.18
C THR A 273 3.84 -19.55 18.28
N SER A 274 4.14 -19.01 17.11
CA SER A 274 3.20 -18.82 16.01
C SER A 274 3.43 -19.89 14.94
N HIS A 275 2.37 -20.35 14.29
CA HIS A 275 2.45 -21.36 13.25
C HIS A 275 1.97 -20.80 11.91
N ASP A 276 2.64 -21.18 10.83
CA ASP A 276 2.05 -21.11 9.49
C ASP A 276 1.31 -22.42 9.23
N LEU A 277 -0.02 -22.38 9.23
CA LEU A 277 -0.81 -23.60 9.15
C LEU A 277 -0.76 -24.28 7.78
N ALA A 278 -0.40 -23.55 6.72
CA ALA A 278 -0.24 -24.13 5.39
C ALA A 278 1.06 -24.94 5.29
N THR A 279 2.16 -24.43 5.86
CA THR A 279 3.49 -25.06 5.78
C THR A 279 3.84 -25.87 7.03
N ARG A 280 3.05 -25.75 8.10
CA ARG A 280 3.32 -26.25 9.46
C ARG A 280 4.63 -25.74 10.07
N ALA A 281 5.19 -24.66 9.53
CA ALA A 281 6.36 -24.03 10.10
C ALA A 281 6.00 -23.39 11.45
N SER A 282 6.93 -23.44 12.41
CA SER A 282 6.83 -22.78 13.71
C SER A 282 7.78 -21.58 13.74
N GLY A 283 7.32 -20.47 14.32
CA GLY A 283 8.07 -19.24 14.42
C GLY A 283 7.76 -18.47 15.70
N VAL A 284 8.50 -17.39 15.94
CA VAL A 284 8.39 -16.57 17.15
C VAL A 284 7.96 -15.16 16.77
N PRO A 285 6.85 -14.64 17.33
CA PRO A 285 6.48 -13.23 17.25
C PRO A 285 7.63 -12.30 17.65
N LEU A 286 7.93 -11.32 16.79
CA LEU A 286 9.03 -10.37 17.03
C LEU A 286 8.54 -8.98 17.43
N PHE A 287 7.60 -8.43 16.69
CA PHE A 287 7.03 -7.10 16.92
C PHE A 287 5.71 -6.93 16.16
N LEU A 288 4.96 -5.89 16.49
CA LEU A 288 3.75 -5.50 15.78
C LEU A 288 3.94 -4.23 14.96
N VAL A 289 3.17 -4.08 13.90
CA VAL A 289 2.96 -2.81 13.22
C VAL A 289 1.48 -2.45 13.36
N ALA A 290 1.17 -1.30 13.93
CA ALA A 290 -0.20 -0.85 14.18
C ALA A 290 -0.38 0.61 13.77
N GLY A 291 -1.64 1.04 13.61
CA GLY A 291 -1.97 2.43 13.29
C GLY A 291 -2.61 2.57 11.91
N ALA A 292 -2.20 1.82 10.90
CA ALA A 292 -2.89 1.83 9.60
C ALA A 292 -3.89 0.67 9.51
N CYS A 293 -5.17 0.98 9.27
CA CYS A 293 -6.12 -0.01 8.75
C CYS A 293 -6.35 0.33 7.28
N PRO A 294 -6.11 -0.60 6.34
CA PRO A 294 -6.28 -0.32 4.91
C PRO A 294 -7.74 0.03 4.55
N ASN A 295 -8.70 -0.45 5.36
CA ASN A 295 -10.12 -0.31 5.10
C ASN A 295 -10.85 0.26 6.32
N GLY A 296 -11.54 1.38 6.17
CA GLY A 296 -12.34 1.97 7.27
C GLY A 296 -13.53 1.11 7.74
N TRP A 297 -13.81 0.00 7.04
CA TRP A 297 -14.87 -0.96 7.34
C TRP A 297 -14.38 -2.11 8.22
N CYS A 298 -13.06 -2.31 8.26
CA CYS A 298 -12.44 -3.26 9.17
C CYS A 298 -12.09 -2.47 10.43
N GLY A 299 -12.47 -3.00 11.60
CA GLY A 299 -12.02 -2.44 12.87
C GLY A 299 -10.48 -2.40 12.97
N PRO A 300 -9.92 -1.84 14.06
CA PRO A 300 -8.48 -1.76 14.26
C PRO A 300 -7.80 -3.12 14.08
N GLN A 301 -6.80 -3.19 13.19
CA GLN A 301 -6.02 -4.39 12.89
C GLN A 301 -4.52 -4.04 12.91
N ALA A 302 -3.70 -4.98 13.38
CA ALA A 302 -2.25 -4.85 13.42
C ALA A 302 -1.60 -5.89 12.52
N VAL A 303 -0.36 -5.69 12.10
CA VAL A 303 0.44 -6.70 11.40
C VAL A 303 1.42 -7.30 12.40
N LEU A 304 1.42 -8.62 12.51
CA LEU A 304 2.39 -9.37 13.31
C LEU A 304 3.55 -9.82 12.42
N TYR A 305 4.78 -9.54 12.86
CA TYR A 305 6.01 -10.03 12.24
C TYR A 305 6.55 -11.24 13.03
N VAL A 306 6.87 -12.32 12.34
CA VAL A 306 7.26 -13.61 12.95
C VAL A 306 8.54 -14.15 12.32
N ALA A 307 9.51 -14.55 13.14
CA ALA A 307 10.71 -15.24 12.71
C ALA A 307 10.51 -16.76 12.61
N PHE A 308 10.78 -17.34 11.45
CA PHE A 308 10.85 -18.78 11.16
C PHE A 308 12.30 -19.17 10.85
N GLY A 309 13.13 -19.27 11.89
CA GLY A 309 14.56 -19.50 11.73
C GLY A 309 15.24 -18.34 11.00
N ALA A 310 15.78 -18.60 9.81
CA ALA A 310 16.42 -17.59 8.97
C ALA A 310 15.44 -16.83 8.05
N ARG A 311 14.11 -17.02 8.22
CA ARG A 311 13.06 -16.33 7.46
C ARG A 311 12.20 -15.46 8.36
N LEU A 312 11.68 -14.37 7.82
CA LEU A 312 10.69 -13.54 8.48
C LEU A 312 9.45 -13.48 7.60
N ASP A 313 8.28 -13.68 8.21
CA ASP A 313 6.98 -13.56 7.56
C ASP A 313 6.06 -12.65 8.38
N PHE A 314 4.93 -12.27 7.82
CA PHE A 314 3.97 -11.41 8.50
C PHE A 314 2.54 -11.62 8.04
N TRP A 315 1.58 -11.29 8.90
CA TRP A 315 0.14 -11.38 8.62
C TRP A 315 -0.66 -10.50 9.57
N TRP A 316 -1.97 -10.40 9.33
CA TRP A 316 -2.87 -9.57 10.12
C TRP A 316 -3.23 -10.21 11.47
N LEU A 317 -3.24 -9.40 12.52
CA LEU A 317 -3.90 -9.68 13.79
C LEU A 317 -5.23 -8.96 13.84
N LYS A 318 -6.22 -9.64 14.41
CA LYS A 318 -7.58 -9.12 14.51
C LYS A 318 -8.10 -9.27 15.94
N PRO A 319 -8.92 -8.32 16.41
CA PRO A 319 -9.64 -8.50 17.67
C PRO A 319 -10.84 -9.44 17.49
N ARG A 320 -11.24 -10.07 18.59
CA ARG A 320 -12.55 -10.68 18.80
C ARG A 320 -13.23 -9.94 19.95
N GLY A 321 -13.98 -8.89 19.62
CA GLY A 321 -14.53 -7.96 20.61
C GLY A 321 -13.42 -7.07 21.19
N ALA A 322 -13.24 -7.06 22.51
CA ALA A 322 -12.20 -6.30 23.20
C ALA A 322 -10.88 -7.08 23.40
N ALA A 323 -10.84 -8.36 23.01
CA ALA A 323 -9.68 -9.23 23.16
C ALA A 323 -9.03 -9.54 21.81
N LEU A 324 -7.79 -10.00 21.83
CA LEU A 324 -7.13 -10.58 20.66
C LEU A 324 -7.88 -11.85 20.21
N ASP A 325 -8.14 -12.01 18.91
CA ASP A 325 -8.50 -13.32 18.37
C ASP A 325 -7.24 -14.17 18.29
N GLU A 326 -7.02 -15.04 19.29
CA GLU A 326 -5.83 -15.89 19.39
C GLU A 326 -5.60 -16.75 18.15
N ARG A 327 -6.66 -17.11 17.41
CA ARG A 327 -6.51 -17.85 16.15
C ARG A 327 -5.67 -17.07 15.14
N THR A 328 -5.75 -15.74 15.15
CA THR A 328 -4.96 -14.89 14.26
C THR A 328 -3.48 -14.77 14.64
N LEU A 329 -3.05 -15.32 15.79
CA LEU A 329 -1.63 -15.52 16.10
C LEU A 329 -0.95 -16.52 15.16
N HIS A 330 -1.73 -17.32 14.44
CA HIS A 330 -1.25 -18.25 13.43
C HIS A 330 -1.62 -17.74 12.03
N ARG A 331 -0.84 -18.10 11.02
CA ARG A 331 -1.12 -17.71 9.64
C ARG A 331 -2.18 -18.63 9.04
N HIS A 332 -3.30 -18.04 8.64
CA HIS A 332 -4.41 -18.65 7.93
C HIS A 332 -4.52 -18.06 6.52
N ALA A 333 -4.31 -18.89 5.50
CA ALA A 333 -4.50 -18.50 4.09
C ALA A 333 -5.99 -18.41 3.69
N SER A 334 -6.86 -19.12 4.41
CA SER A 334 -8.30 -19.25 4.13
C SER A 334 -9.11 -19.45 5.42
N GLY A 335 -10.45 -19.45 5.30
CA GLY A 335 -11.39 -19.63 6.41
C GLY A 335 -11.69 -18.36 7.20
N ASP A 336 -12.47 -18.49 8.28
CA ASP A 336 -12.95 -17.36 9.09
C ASP A 336 -11.82 -16.57 9.76
N ALA A 337 -10.74 -17.26 10.13
CA ALA A 337 -9.55 -16.66 10.71
C ALA A 337 -8.54 -16.19 9.65
N LYS A 338 -8.89 -16.18 8.35
CA LYS A 338 -7.99 -15.75 7.26
C LYS A 338 -7.34 -14.42 7.59
N ASN A 339 -6.01 -14.40 7.57
CA ASN A 339 -5.24 -13.22 7.92
C ASN A 339 -3.99 -13.01 7.06
N ASP A 340 -3.82 -13.79 6.00
CA ASP A 340 -2.77 -13.57 5.01
C ASP A 340 -2.75 -12.11 4.51
N PRO A 341 -1.57 -11.47 4.36
CA PRO A 341 -1.48 -10.06 3.98
C PRO A 341 -1.98 -9.77 2.55
N ALA A 342 -2.04 -10.76 1.65
CA ALA A 342 -2.45 -10.58 0.26
C ALA A 342 -1.81 -9.33 -0.38
N ALA A 343 -2.62 -8.35 -0.80
CA ALA A 343 -2.13 -7.12 -1.45
C ALA A 343 -1.33 -6.20 -0.52
N SER A 344 -1.56 -6.24 0.80
CA SER A 344 -0.79 -5.41 1.74
C SER A 344 0.67 -5.87 1.85
N ARG A 345 1.00 -7.05 1.31
CA ARG A 345 2.37 -7.56 1.26
C ARG A 345 3.34 -6.54 0.65
N ALA A 346 2.96 -5.85 -0.42
CA ALA A 346 3.83 -4.85 -1.07
C ALA A 346 4.23 -3.68 -0.15
N VAL A 347 3.40 -3.36 0.86
CA VAL A 347 3.66 -2.28 1.82
C VAL A 347 4.57 -2.75 2.95
N TYR A 348 4.36 -3.97 3.43
CA TYR A 348 4.98 -4.51 4.64
C TYR A 348 6.23 -5.37 4.38
N GLU A 349 6.36 -5.93 3.18
CA GLU A 349 7.51 -6.72 2.76
C GLU A 349 8.85 -5.97 2.80
N PRO A 350 8.94 -4.67 2.41
CA PRO A 350 10.18 -3.91 2.57
C PRO A 350 10.69 -3.90 4.01
N LEU A 351 9.79 -3.81 5.00
CA LEU A 351 10.18 -3.87 6.40
C LEU A 351 10.68 -5.26 6.81
N ALA A 352 10.06 -6.34 6.32
CA ALA A 352 10.55 -7.69 6.57
C ALA A 352 11.95 -7.91 5.99
N LYS A 353 12.21 -7.37 4.79
CA LYS A 353 13.52 -7.43 4.13
C LYS A 353 14.62 -6.74 4.94
N LEU A 354 14.32 -5.65 5.65
CA LEU A 354 15.31 -4.98 6.50
C LEU A 354 15.89 -5.94 7.54
N PHE A 355 15.06 -6.73 8.22
CA PHE A 355 15.49 -7.65 9.30
C PHE A 355 16.07 -8.98 8.81
N MET A 356 15.96 -9.24 7.51
CA MET A 356 16.31 -10.52 6.87
C MET A 356 17.63 -10.49 6.12
N SER A 357 18.14 -9.30 5.86
CA SER A 357 19.19 -9.12 4.88
C SER A 357 20.57 -9.08 5.54
N ASP A 358 21.41 -10.05 5.19
CA ASP A 358 22.87 -9.86 5.15
C ASP A 358 23.29 -9.13 3.85
N GLY A 359 22.31 -8.72 3.03
CA GLY A 359 22.50 -8.20 1.67
C GLY A 359 22.86 -6.71 1.59
N PRO A 360 23.45 -6.27 0.47
CA PRO A 360 23.91 -4.89 0.24
C PRO A 360 22.79 -3.85 0.22
N GLU A 361 21.51 -4.24 0.16
CA GLU A 361 20.38 -3.29 0.26
C GLU A 361 20.25 -2.65 1.65
N VAL A 362 20.79 -3.27 2.70
CA VAL A 362 20.81 -2.71 4.07
C VAL A 362 21.64 -1.43 4.14
N VAL A 363 22.53 -1.19 3.17
CA VAL A 363 23.46 -0.06 3.13
C VAL A 363 22.75 1.30 3.12
N LYS A 364 21.45 1.38 2.80
CA LYS A 364 20.73 2.66 2.73
C LYS A 364 20.03 3.08 4.03
N ALA A 365 19.82 2.19 5.00
CA ALA A 365 19.07 2.55 6.18
C ALA A 365 19.88 3.48 7.12
N GLY A 366 19.26 4.58 7.56
CA GLY A 366 19.90 5.63 8.37
C GLY A 366 21.12 6.25 7.70
N GLY A 367 21.19 6.27 6.36
CA GLY A 367 22.39 6.71 5.64
C GLY A 367 23.60 5.79 5.87
N GLY A 368 23.36 4.50 6.11
CA GLY A 368 24.38 3.49 6.39
C GLY A 368 24.78 3.38 7.87
N ARG A 369 24.18 4.18 8.76
CA ARG A 369 24.49 4.17 10.20
C ARG A 369 23.69 3.17 11.01
N LEU A 370 22.66 2.57 10.42
CA LEU A 370 21.79 1.60 11.09
C LEU A 370 21.94 0.21 10.44
N SER A 371 22.00 -0.81 11.27
CA SER A 371 21.79 -2.21 10.89
C SER A 371 20.52 -2.75 11.55
N PHE A 372 19.94 -3.76 10.91
CA PHE A 372 18.72 -4.42 11.36
C PHE A 372 19.03 -5.90 11.47
N GLY A 373 18.46 -6.56 12.46
CA GLY A 373 18.69 -7.98 12.61
C GLY A 373 17.72 -8.63 13.56
N VAL A 374 17.81 -9.96 13.58
CA VAL A 374 17.13 -10.80 14.56
C VAL A 374 18.22 -11.56 15.30
N ALA A 375 18.35 -11.30 16.60
CA ALA A 375 19.32 -11.97 17.46
C ALA A 375 18.60 -12.71 18.58
N ARG A 376 19.21 -13.77 19.09
CA ARG A 376 18.76 -14.36 20.36
C ARG A 376 19.11 -13.40 21.48
N ALA A 377 18.11 -13.00 22.26
CA ALA A 377 18.32 -12.27 23.49
C ALA A 377 18.80 -13.22 24.60
N GLU A 378 19.08 -12.68 25.79
CA GLU A 378 19.55 -13.45 26.96
C GLU A 378 18.57 -14.54 27.39
N ASP A 379 17.28 -14.37 27.06
CA ASP A 379 16.22 -15.36 27.27
C ASP A 379 16.22 -16.51 26.25
N GLY A 380 17.15 -16.51 25.30
CA GLY A 380 17.27 -17.48 24.22
C GLY A 380 16.25 -17.31 23.09
N LYS A 381 15.31 -16.37 23.19
CA LYS A 381 14.29 -16.12 22.16
C LYS A 381 14.80 -15.09 21.14
N PRO A 382 14.41 -15.23 19.87
CA PRO A 382 14.74 -14.25 18.84
C PRO A 382 14.03 -12.92 19.13
N ARG A 383 14.76 -11.81 19.03
CA ARG A 383 14.26 -10.45 19.13
C ARG A 383 14.74 -9.65 17.92
N ALA A 384 13.82 -8.89 17.33
CA ALA A 384 14.18 -7.92 16.31
C ALA A 384 14.89 -6.73 16.98
N PHE A 385 16.02 -6.30 16.41
CA PHE A 385 16.76 -5.16 16.89
C PHE A 385 17.19 -4.25 15.74
N ILE A 386 17.37 -2.98 16.08
CA ILE A 386 18.02 -1.98 15.26
C ILE A 386 19.32 -1.63 15.98
N GLU A 387 20.46 -1.72 15.29
CA GLU A 387 21.77 -1.42 15.85
C GLU A 387 22.34 -0.17 15.20
N GLN A 388 22.79 0.78 16.03
CA GLN A 388 23.53 1.93 15.54
C GLN A 388 24.98 1.50 15.36
N ARG A 389 25.46 1.47 14.11
CA ARG A 389 26.77 0.90 13.77
C ARG A 389 27.95 1.63 14.43
N ASP A 390 27.82 2.94 14.62
CA ASP A 390 28.88 3.77 15.17
C ASP A 390 29.09 3.51 16.68
N SER A 391 28.01 3.24 17.42
CA SER A 391 28.03 3.02 18.87
C SER A 391 27.94 1.55 19.27
N GLY A 392 27.47 0.67 18.37
CA GLY A 392 27.07 -0.71 18.67
C GLY A 392 25.82 -0.83 19.54
N GLU A 393 25.12 0.30 19.82
CA GLU A 393 23.94 0.30 20.66
C GLU A 393 22.77 -0.40 19.95
N ARG A 394 22.04 -1.26 20.69
CA ARG A 394 20.91 -2.03 20.17
C ARG A 394 19.59 -1.55 20.75
N TYR A 395 18.63 -1.37 19.86
CA TYR A 395 17.25 -1.00 20.15
C TYR A 395 16.34 -2.19 19.84
N TYR A 396 15.80 -2.84 20.87
CA TYR A 396 14.96 -4.03 20.73
C TYR A 396 13.53 -3.63 20.39
N LEU A 397 13.15 -3.83 19.13
CA LEU A 397 11.89 -3.36 18.59
C LEU A 397 10.70 -4.14 19.16
N CYS A 398 9.65 -3.44 19.56
CA CYS A 398 8.41 -4.03 20.11
C CYS A 398 7.18 -3.68 19.25
N LEU A 399 7.07 -2.41 18.87
CA LEU A 399 5.95 -1.88 18.09
C LEU A 399 6.43 -0.84 17.08
N ILE A 400 5.87 -0.85 15.88
CA ILE A 400 5.93 0.26 14.94
C ILE A 400 4.55 0.90 14.88
N TRP A 401 4.45 2.13 15.36
CA TRP A 401 3.26 2.96 15.20
C TRP A 401 3.29 3.65 13.83
N GLN A 402 2.29 3.42 12.99
CA GLN A 402 2.12 4.03 11.68
C GLN A 402 1.20 5.25 11.79
N GLU A 403 1.70 6.41 11.37
CA GLU A 403 0.92 7.65 11.39
C GLU A 403 0.59 8.17 9.99
N ASN A 404 1.53 8.02 9.04
CA ASN A 404 1.31 8.43 7.67
C ASN A 404 1.84 7.34 6.73
N PHE A 405 1.09 7.06 5.67
CA PHE A 405 1.45 6.03 4.70
C PHE A 405 0.86 6.35 3.34
N THR A 406 1.53 5.91 2.29
CA THR A 406 1.03 6.04 0.93
C THR A 406 -0.15 5.09 0.74
N THR A 407 -1.35 5.66 0.67
CA THR A 407 -2.60 4.93 0.40
C THR A 407 -2.70 4.50 -1.06
N ASN A 408 -2.08 5.25 -1.98
CA ASN A 408 -2.14 4.95 -3.41
C ASN A 408 -1.15 3.83 -3.80
N PRO A 409 -1.62 2.64 -4.17
CA PRO A 409 -0.77 1.52 -4.58
C PRO A 409 -0.07 1.75 -5.91
N LEU A 410 -0.56 2.66 -6.75
CA LEU A 410 0.08 3.08 -8.01
C LEU A 410 1.08 4.24 -7.83
N ALA A 411 1.16 4.83 -6.63
CA ALA A 411 2.14 5.88 -6.38
C ALA A 411 3.57 5.38 -6.66
N ARG A 412 4.32 6.17 -7.43
CA ARG A 412 5.71 5.89 -7.82
C ARG A 412 6.64 5.79 -6.61
N SER A 413 6.33 6.54 -5.55
CA SER A 413 7.04 6.50 -4.28
C SER A 413 6.14 5.91 -3.19
N LYS A 414 6.71 5.08 -2.32
CA LYS A 414 6.07 4.51 -1.13
C LYS A 414 6.64 5.17 0.09
N LEU A 415 5.77 5.81 0.86
CA LEU A 415 6.05 6.40 2.15
C LEU A 415 5.34 5.58 3.24
N LEU A 416 6.06 5.33 4.32
CA LEU A 416 5.52 4.93 5.61
C LEU A 416 6.27 5.71 6.69
N SER A 417 5.57 6.42 7.58
CA SER A 417 6.19 7.13 8.69
C SER A 417 5.36 7.02 9.96
N GLY A 418 6.00 7.28 11.09
CA GLY A 418 5.40 7.21 12.41
C GLY A 418 6.48 7.08 13.47
N LYS A 419 6.32 6.18 14.43
CA LYS A 419 7.29 5.96 15.51
C LYS A 419 7.67 4.50 15.69
N LEU A 420 8.94 4.28 16.00
CA LEU A 420 9.48 3.00 16.44
C LEU A 420 9.42 2.99 17.97
N VAL A 421 8.84 1.95 18.56
CA VAL A 421 8.78 1.73 20.01
C VAL A 421 9.66 0.53 20.37
N TYR A 422 10.63 0.74 21.25
CA TYR A 422 11.66 -0.24 21.55
C TYR A 422 12.12 -0.21 23.02
N GLN A 423 12.87 -1.22 23.41
CA GLN A 423 13.59 -1.30 24.70
C GLN A 423 15.10 -1.16 24.45
N LEU A 424 15.84 -0.56 25.40
CA LEU A 424 17.31 -0.49 25.33
C LEU A 424 17.99 -1.80 25.77
N ALA A 425 17.30 -2.59 26.58
CA ALA A 425 17.71 -3.93 26.99
C ALA A 425 16.52 -4.88 26.88
N PRO A 426 16.73 -6.18 26.59
CA PRO A 426 15.66 -7.16 26.65
C PRO A 426 14.98 -7.11 28.02
N ARG A 427 13.65 -7.20 28.06
CA ARG A 427 12.84 -7.17 29.30
C ARG A 427 12.87 -5.87 30.09
N ALA A 428 13.48 -4.79 29.57
CA ALA A 428 13.40 -3.49 30.23
C ALA A 428 11.94 -3.04 30.36
N THR A 429 11.55 -2.53 31.53
CA THR A 429 10.18 -2.05 31.76
C THR A 429 9.92 -0.66 31.18
N VAL A 430 10.98 0.02 30.74
CA VAL A 430 10.91 1.34 30.09
C VAL A 430 10.99 1.15 28.58
N PHE A 431 10.03 1.76 27.90
CA PHE A 431 9.93 1.79 26.45
C PHE A 431 10.29 3.17 25.95
N HIS A 432 10.96 3.21 24.82
CA HIS A 432 11.42 4.41 24.15
C HIS A 432 10.73 4.52 22.80
N ALA A 433 10.48 5.75 22.33
CA ALA A 433 9.99 5.96 20.98
C ALA A 433 10.70 7.08 20.23
N ARG A 434 10.95 6.81 18.94
CA ARG A 434 11.56 7.78 18.01
C ARG A 434 10.81 7.83 16.69
N PRO A 435 10.71 9.01 16.06
CA PRO A 435 10.09 9.14 14.76
C PRO A 435 10.95 8.47 13.68
N PHE A 436 10.29 7.86 12.70
CA PHE A 436 10.92 7.26 11.54
C PHE A 436 10.20 7.62 10.25
N VAL A 437 10.92 7.50 9.14
CA VAL A 437 10.40 7.58 7.78
C VAL A 437 11.01 6.45 6.96
N LEU A 438 10.18 5.53 6.48
CA LEU A 438 10.50 4.55 5.45
C LEU A 438 10.01 5.09 4.11
N ARG A 439 10.95 5.47 3.23
CA ARG A 439 10.63 5.94 1.88
C ARG A 439 11.34 5.08 0.85
N ASP A 440 10.60 4.44 -0.03
CA ASP A 440 11.13 3.64 -1.13
C ASP A 440 12.15 2.58 -0.67
N GLY A 441 11.83 1.91 0.45
CA GLY A 441 12.67 0.88 1.09
C GLY A 441 13.80 1.44 1.96
N VAL A 442 13.99 2.76 2.00
CA VAL A 442 15.01 3.41 2.83
C VAL A 442 14.41 3.86 4.16
N LEU A 443 14.79 3.21 5.26
CA LEU A 443 14.39 3.62 6.61
C LEU A 443 15.34 4.69 7.13
N SER A 444 14.79 5.82 7.55
CA SER A 444 15.50 6.89 8.26
C SER A 444 14.89 7.08 9.64
N VAL A 445 15.74 7.16 10.66
CA VAL A 445 15.34 7.47 12.05
C VAL A 445 15.99 8.80 12.41
N SER A 446 15.22 9.74 12.94
CA SER A 446 15.77 11.05 13.34
C SER A 446 16.64 10.87 14.59
N THR A 447 17.91 11.26 14.50
CA THR A 447 18.83 11.27 15.65
C THR A 447 18.58 12.45 16.58
N ASP A 448 18.06 13.55 16.04
CA ASP A 448 17.93 14.83 16.74
C ASP A 448 16.54 15.01 17.36
N ALA A 449 15.58 14.15 16.99
CA ALA A 449 14.25 14.17 17.59
C ALA A 449 14.32 13.73 19.05
N PRO A 450 13.60 14.43 19.96
CA PRO A 450 13.53 14.01 21.36
C PRO A 450 12.93 12.62 21.45
N GLU A 451 13.55 11.79 22.29
CA GLU A 451 13.09 10.44 22.56
C GLU A 451 11.99 10.46 23.62
N GLU A 452 10.84 9.87 23.31
CA GLU A 452 9.74 9.73 24.25
C GLU A 452 9.89 8.46 25.09
N LYS A 453 9.48 8.50 26.36
CA LYS A 453 9.58 7.37 27.28
C LYS A 453 8.21 6.96 27.81
N PHE A 454 7.97 5.66 27.91
CA PHE A 454 6.73 5.07 28.38
C PHE A 454 7.00 3.90 29.35
N SER A 455 6.03 3.59 30.20
CA SER A 455 6.06 2.45 31.11
C SER A 455 5.31 1.22 30.59
N SER A 456 4.81 1.27 29.34
CA SER A 456 4.00 0.21 28.74
C SER A 456 4.41 -0.03 27.29
N ALA A 457 4.38 -1.30 26.87
CA ALA A 457 4.68 -1.72 25.50
C ALA A 457 3.65 -1.18 24.50
N LEU A 458 2.38 -1.06 24.92
CA LEU A 458 1.39 -0.26 24.20
C LEU A 458 1.50 1.19 24.70
N PRO A 459 1.99 2.12 23.87
CA PRO A 459 2.20 3.50 24.26
C PRO A 459 0.87 4.25 24.45
N PRO A 460 0.86 5.37 25.19
CA PRO A 460 -0.29 6.26 25.30
C PRO A 460 -0.67 6.88 23.94
N ASP A 461 -1.91 7.36 23.84
CA ASP A 461 -2.40 8.02 22.62
C ASP A 461 -1.59 9.25 22.21
N THR A 462 -0.90 9.88 23.16
CA THR A 462 0.02 11.00 22.91
C THR A 462 1.19 10.65 22.01
N ILE A 463 1.50 9.36 21.79
CA ILE A 463 2.54 8.96 20.81
C ILE A 463 2.22 9.45 19.39
N LYS A 464 0.96 9.76 19.07
CA LYS A 464 0.59 10.35 17.77
C LYS A 464 1.18 11.74 17.54
N LEU A 465 1.47 12.47 18.61
CA LEU A 465 2.09 13.80 18.54
C LEU A 465 3.54 13.67 18.08
N GLY A 466 4.06 14.67 17.36
CA GLY A 466 5.46 14.65 16.90
C GLY A 466 5.76 13.70 15.74
N CYS A 467 4.77 12.98 15.22
CA CYS A 467 4.88 12.17 13.99
C CYS A 467 4.79 13.00 12.69
N VAL A 468 4.59 14.32 12.80
CA VAL A 468 4.49 15.22 11.65
C VAL A 468 5.91 15.44 11.13
N ALA A 469 6.22 14.89 9.95
CA ALA A 469 7.46 15.19 9.25
C ALA A 469 7.55 16.71 9.06
N ARG A 470 8.58 17.33 9.63
CA ARG A 470 8.94 18.71 9.30
C ARG A 470 9.55 18.77 7.91
#